data_AF-A0A1G0UPZ8-F1
#
_entry.id   AF-A0A1G0UPZ8-F1
#
_cell.length_a   1.000
_cell.length_b   1.000
_cell.length_c   1.000
_cell.angle_alpha   90.00
_cell.angle_beta   90.00
_cell.angle_gamma   90.00
#
_symmetry.space_group_name_H-M   'P 1'
#
loop_
_entity.id
_entity.type
_entity.pdbx_description
1 polymer ?
#
loop_
_entity_poly.entity_id
_entity_poly.type
_entity_poly.pdbx_seq_one_letter_code
_entity_poly.pdbx_strand_id
1 'polypeptide(L)'
;MNTDLNGVFKVYSDNRLTDEFSVNHDPLESVVKYISNKEFEEYLSAINFKGTHFQINKDENLVEMILQARFGSELWKIFILAAIITTLIEMLVARNVKKEMMQV
;
A
#
# COMPACT_ATOMS: atom_id res chain seq x y z
N MET A 1 -35.59 -20.66 -19.39
CA MET A 1 -36.05 -20.61 -17.99
C MET A 1 -35.31 -19.44 -17.36
N ASN A 2 -36.01 -18.37 -16.98
CA ASN A 2 -35.39 -17.23 -16.30
C ASN A 2 -35.85 -17.27 -14.84
N THR A 3 -34.91 -17.25 -13.91
CA THR A 3 -35.16 -17.18 -12.47
C THR A 3 -34.27 -16.09 -11.89
N ASP A 4 -34.81 -15.33 -10.93
CA ASP A 4 -34.12 -14.20 -10.29
C ASP A 4 -33.33 -14.64 -9.04
N LEU A 5 -33.16 -15.95 -8.86
CA LEU A 5 -32.48 -16.55 -7.72
C LEU A 5 -31.13 -17.14 -8.14
N ASN A 6 -30.06 -16.75 -7.45
CA ASN A 6 -28.71 -17.23 -7.70
C ASN A 6 -28.56 -18.66 -7.13
N GLY A 7 -27.95 -19.56 -7.90
CA GLY A 7 -27.69 -20.91 -7.43
C GLY A 7 -27.58 -21.94 -8.55
N VAL A 8 -27.25 -23.17 -8.15
CA VAL A 8 -27.24 -24.33 -9.06
C VAL A 8 -28.58 -25.05 -8.92
N PHE A 9 -29.36 -25.08 -9.99
CA PHE A 9 -30.68 -25.68 -10.02
C PHE A 9 -30.64 -27.01 -10.75
N LYS A 10 -31.22 -28.03 -10.12
CA LYS A 10 -31.37 -29.38 -10.66
C LYS A 10 -32.81 -29.61 -11.05
N VAL A 11 -33.06 -29.91 -12.32
CA VAL A 11 -34.39 -30.21 -12.85
C VAL A 11 -34.58 -31.72 -12.86
N TYR A 12 -35.59 -32.19 -12.14
CA TYR A 12 -35.96 -33.60 -12.08
C TYR A 12 -37.27 -33.83 -12.84
N SER A 13 -37.32 -34.90 -13.63
CA SER A 13 -38.54 -35.41 -14.26
C SER A 13 -38.64 -36.90 -13.94
N ASP A 14 -39.77 -37.38 -13.44
CA ASP A 14 -39.97 -38.77 -12.98
C ASP A 14 -38.82 -39.29 -12.10
N ASN A 15 -38.40 -38.47 -11.13
CA ASN A 15 -37.33 -38.80 -10.18
C ASN A 15 -35.94 -39.03 -10.84
N ARG A 16 -35.78 -38.66 -12.12
CA ARG A 16 -34.52 -38.69 -12.87
C ARG A 16 -34.05 -37.26 -13.12
N LEU A 17 -32.79 -37.00 -12.79
CA LEU A 17 -32.14 -35.74 -13.11
C LEU A 17 -32.10 -35.58 -14.63
N THR A 18 -32.76 -34.54 -15.13
CA THR A 18 -32.91 -34.29 -16.56
C THR A 18 -31.99 -33.16 -17.01
N ASP A 19 -31.79 -32.14 -16.16
CA ASP A 19 -30.95 -30.99 -16.48
C ASP A 19 -30.35 -30.37 -15.21
N GLU A 20 -29.20 -29.72 -15.35
CA GLU A 20 -28.53 -28.96 -14.30
C GLU A 20 -28.00 -27.67 -14.91
N PHE A 21 -28.48 -26.53 -14.39
CA PHE A 21 -28.01 -25.23 -14.85
C PHE A 21 -27.66 -24.34 -13.65
N SER A 22 -26.57 -23.60 -13.81
CA SER A 22 -26.14 -22.57 -12.86
C SER A 22 -26.70 -21.23 -13.31
N VAL A 23 -27.43 -20.56 -12.44
CA VAL A 23 -27.95 -19.22 -12.69
C VAL A 23 -27.03 -18.25 -12.01
N ASN A 24 -26.15 -17.65 -12.80
CA ASN A 24 -25.35 -16.50 -12.40
C ASN A 24 -26.03 -15.23 -12.89
N HIS A 25 -26.46 -14.35 -11.98
CA HIS A 25 -27.29 -13.19 -12.31
C HIS A 25 -26.48 -12.08 -12.99
N ASP A 26 -25.17 -11.99 -12.72
CA ASP A 26 -24.29 -11.01 -13.37
C ASP A 26 -23.12 -11.70 -14.09
N PRO A 27 -23.13 -11.76 -15.43
CA PRO A 27 -21.99 -12.22 -16.22
C PRO A 27 -20.71 -11.42 -15.94
N LEU A 28 -20.81 -10.18 -15.45
CA LEU A 28 -19.66 -9.33 -15.10
C LEU A 28 -18.92 -9.84 -13.86
N GLU A 29 -19.57 -10.57 -12.95
CA GLU A 29 -18.89 -11.19 -11.80
C GLU A 29 -17.85 -12.23 -12.23
N SER A 30 -18.02 -12.82 -13.41
CA SER A 30 -17.05 -13.77 -14.01
C SER A 30 -16.03 -13.10 -14.93
N VAL A 31 -16.14 -11.79 -15.18
CA VAL A 31 -15.18 -11.03 -16.00
C VAL A 31 -14.07 -10.50 -15.10
N VAL A 32 -13.00 -11.29 -14.97
CA VAL A 32 -11.79 -10.88 -14.24
C VAL A 32 -10.95 -9.96 -15.12
N LYS A 33 -11.36 -8.70 -15.28
CA LYS A 33 -10.49 -7.67 -15.85
C LYS A 33 -9.80 -6.94 -14.71
N TYR A 34 -8.48 -7.06 -14.62
CA TYR A 34 -7.70 -6.29 -13.66
C TYR A 34 -7.83 -4.80 -13.99
N ILE A 35 -8.22 -4.02 -12.97
CA ILE A 35 -8.23 -2.57 -13.07
C ILE A 35 -6.80 -2.06 -13.28
N SER A 36 -6.64 -1.12 -14.20
CA SER A 36 -5.37 -0.42 -14.38
C SER A 36 -5.18 0.63 -13.28
N ASN A 37 -3.93 1.01 -13.03
CA ASN A 37 -3.63 2.08 -12.06
C ASN A 37 -4.37 3.37 -12.37
N LYS A 38 -4.52 3.70 -13.66
CA LYS A 38 -5.21 4.92 -14.09
C LYS A 38 -6.69 4.89 -13.74
N GLU A 39 -7.36 3.76 -13.98
CA GLU A 39 -8.76 3.56 -13.62
C GLU A 39 -8.97 3.61 -12.10
N PHE A 40 -7.97 3.15 -11.32
CA PHE A 40 -8.00 3.23 -9.86
C PHE A 40 -7.86 4.68 -9.35
N GLU A 41 -6.95 5.47 -9.92
CA GLU A 41 -6.82 6.90 -9.60
C GLU A 41 -8.09 7.70 -9.97
N GLU A 42 -8.66 7.41 -11.13
CA GLU A 42 -9.93 8.01 -11.57
C GLU A 42 -11.06 7.68 -10.59
N TYR A 43 -11.12 6.44 -10.09
CA TYR A 43 -12.07 6.04 -9.06
C TYR A 43 -11.83 6.77 -7.73
N LEU A 44 -10.59 6.85 -7.24
CA LEU A 44 -10.26 7.57 -6.00
C LEU A 44 -10.63 9.06 -6.08
N SER A 45 -10.42 9.67 -7.24
CA SER A 45 -10.84 11.04 -7.53
C SER A 45 -12.36 11.18 -7.53
N ALA A 46 -13.08 10.24 -8.16
CA ALA A 46 -14.55 10.25 -8.23
C ALA A 46 -15.23 10.14 -6.86
N ILE A 47 -14.65 9.37 -5.93
CA ILE A 47 -15.16 9.25 -4.54
C ILE A 47 -14.65 10.36 -3.61
N ASN A 48 -13.89 11.34 -4.14
CA ASN A 48 -13.28 12.43 -3.38
C ASN A 48 -12.43 11.94 -2.20
N PHE A 49 -11.63 10.90 -2.44
CA PHE A 49 -10.75 10.33 -1.43
C PHE A 49 -9.67 11.34 -1.05
N LYS A 50 -9.60 11.69 0.24
CA LYS A 50 -8.65 12.68 0.77
C LYS A 50 -7.40 12.07 1.42
N GLY A 51 -7.31 10.74 1.43
CA GLY A 51 -6.17 10.03 2.01
C GLY A 51 -5.00 9.91 1.02
N THR A 52 -3.89 9.40 1.53
CA THR A 52 -2.75 8.98 0.71
C THR A 52 -2.90 7.48 0.43
N HIS A 53 -2.83 7.10 -0.84
CA HIS A 53 -2.73 5.69 -1.23
C HIS A 53 -1.27 5.40 -1.62
N PHE A 54 -0.83 4.16 -1.42
CA PHE A 54 0.48 3.68 -1.87
C PHE A 54 0.27 2.41 -2.66
N GLN A 55 0.78 2.38 -3.88
CA GLN A 55 0.82 1.17 -4.68
C GLN A 55 2.01 0.32 -4.26
N ILE A 56 1.77 -0.98 -4.09
CA ILE A 56 2.82 -1.95 -3.78
C ILE A 56 2.91 -2.94 -4.93
N ASN A 57 4.12 -3.16 -5.46
CA ASN A 57 4.33 -4.16 -6.49
C ASN A 57 4.55 -5.55 -5.86
N LYS A 58 4.20 -6.62 -6.58
CA LYS A 58 4.33 -8.00 -6.09
C LYS A 58 5.78 -8.44 -5.88
N ASP A 59 6.72 -7.75 -6.52
CA ASP A 59 8.15 -8.03 -6.45
C ASP A 59 8.82 -7.39 -5.20
N GLU A 60 8.10 -6.55 -4.45
CA GLU A 60 8.62 -5.81 -3.30
C GLU A 60 8.32 -6.54 -1.98
N ASN A 61 9.17 -6.32 -0.97
CA ASN A 61 8.95 -6.87 0.37
C ASN A 61 7.82 -6.12 1.08
N LEU A 62 6.60 -6.66 0.96
CA LEU A 62 5.38 -6.13 1.59
C LEU A 62 5.56 -5.79 3.07
N VAL A 63 6.29 -6.62 3.81
CA VAL A 63 6.50 -6.43 5.25
C VAL A 63 7.30 -5.16 5.49
N GLU A 64 8.36 -4.94 4.72
CA GLU A 64 9.22 -3.78 4.85
C GLU A 64 8.48 -2.48 4.48
N MET A 65 7.68 -2.49 3.42
CA MET A 65 6.89 -1.32 3.02
C MET A 65 5.81 -0.95 4.04
N ILE A 66 5.13 -1.95 4.62
CA ILE A 66 4.15 -1.72 5.70
C ILE A 66 4.84 -1.10 6.92
N LEU A 67 6.03 -1.58 7.28
CA LEU A 67 6.80 -1.05 8.39
C LEU A 67 7.27 0.40 8.10
N GLN A 68 7.74 0.69 6.89
CA GLN A 68 8.11 2.05 6.49
C GLN A 68 6.92 3.01 6.52
N ALA A 69 5.75 2.59 6.01
CA ALA A 69 4.53 3.39 6.06
C ALA A 69 4.03 3.64 7.49
N ARG A 70 4.21 2.67 8.41
CA ARG A 70 3.78 2.78 9.80
C ARG A 70 4.70 3.64 10.66
N PHE A 71 6.01 3.47 10.54
CA PHE A 71 6.98 4.10 11.43
C PHE A 71 7.60 5.38 10.84
N GLY A 72 7.42 5.62 9.54
CA GLY A 72 8.00 6.75 8.84
C GLY A 72 9.50 6.55 8.58
N SER A 73 9.97 6.93 7.40
CA SER A 73 11.38 6.77 7.02
C SER A 73 12.25 7.98 7.38
N GLU A 74 11.80 8.88 8.26
CA GLU A 74 12.44 10.20 8.44
C GLU A 74 13.48 10.24 9.57
N LEU A 75 13.57 9.20 10.42
CA LEU A 75 14.41 9.22 11.62
C LEU A 75 15.91 9.36 11.32
N TRP A 76 16.38 8.77 10.21
CA TRP A 76 17.79 8.88 9.81
C TRP A 76 18.19 10.32 9.44
N LYS A 77 17.26 11.14 8.92
CA LYS A 77 17.56 12.55 8.60
C LYS A 77 17.84 13.35 9.86
N ILE A 78 17.12 13.06 10.95
CA ILE A 78 17.35 13.67 12.27
C ILE A 78 18.72 13.24 12.83
N PHE A 79 19.11 11.97 12.66
CA PHE A 79 20.44 11.50 13.06
C PHE A 79 21.57 12.18 12.29
N ILE A 80 21.42 12.36 10.98
CA ILE A 80 22.42 13.09 10.16
C ILE A 80 22.54 14.54 10.64
N LEU A 81 21.41 15.21 10.87
CA LEU A 81 21.41 16.58 11.38
C LEU A 81 22.13 16.68 12.73
N ALA A 82 21.84 15.75 13.65
CA ALA A 82 22.50 15.69 14.96
C ALA A 82 24.01 15.45 14.84
N ALA A 83 24.45 14.58 13.93
CA ALA A 83 25.88 14.33 13.68
C ALA A 83 26.60 15.58 13.17
N ILE A 84 25.98 16.33 12.25
CA ILE A 84 26.54 17.60 11.74
C ILE A 84 26.67 18.62 12.87
N ILE A 85 25.63 18.81 13.67
CA ILE A 85 25.66 19.75 14.80
C ILE A 85 26.77 19.37 15.80
N THR A 86 26.87 18.09 16.13
CA THR A 86 27.89 17.58 17.07
C THR A 86 29.30 17.82 16.52
N THR A 87 29.52 17.55 15.23
CA THR A 87 30.81 17.78 14.56
C THR A 87 31.20 19.27 14.60
N LEU A 88 30.25 20.18 14.37
CA LEU A 88 30.50 21.61 14.44
C LEU A 88 30.86 22.06 15.86
N ILE A 89 30.16 21.56 16.87
CA ILE A 89 30.45 21.85 18.28
C ILE A 89 31.86 21.36 18.63
N GLU A 90 32.23 20.16 18.20
CA GLU A 90 33.52 19.57 18.49
C GLU A 90 34.67 20.38 17.87
N MET A 91 34.50 20.87 16.64
CA MET A 91 35.46 21.79 16.01
C MET A 91 35.57 23.13 16.74
N LEU A 92 34.47 23.69 17.26
CA LEU A 92 34.47 24.94 18.02
C LEU A 92 35.23 24.78 19.35
N VAL A 93 34.99 23.67 20.07
CA VAL A 93 35.69 23.35 21.32
C VAL A 93 37.18 23.15 21.06
N ALA A 94 37.55 22.32 20.06
CA ALA A 94 38.95 22.07 19.71
C ALA A 94 39.69 23.36 19.33
N ARG A 95 39.03 24.28 18.62
CA ARG A 95 39.60 25.57 18.24
C ARG A 95 39.81 26.51 19.44
N ASN A 96 38.90 26.53 20.41
CA ASN A 96 39.03 27.34 21.61
C ASN A 96 40.14 26.81 22.54
N VAL A 97 40.20 25.49 22.76
CA VAL A 97 41.27 24.87 23.57
C VAL A 97 42.66 25.13 22.97
N LYS A 98 42.80 25.01 21.64
CA LYS A 98 44.06 25.33 20.96
C LYS A 98 44.47 26.79 21.14
N LYS A 99 43.51 27.71 21.19
CA LYS A 99 43.76 29.15 21.38
C LYS A 99 44.22 29.47 22.80
N GLU A 100 43.64 28.82 23.81
CA GLU A 100 44.04 29.00 25.22
C GLU A 100 45.44 28.46 25.50
N MET A 101 45.80 27.29 24.94
CA MET A 101 47.15 26.72 25.10
C MET A 101 48.27 27.55 24.45
N MET A 102 47.96 28.38 23.46
CA MET A 102 48.96 29.23 22.78
C MET A 102 49.17 30.59 23.48
N GLN A 103 48.35 30.92 24.49
CA GLN A 103 48.47 32.17 25.27
C GLN A 103 49.12 31.97 26.65
N VAL A 104 49.60 30.76 26.96
CA VAL A 104 50.39 30.42 28.15
C VAL A 104 51.87 30.34 27.79
#